data_AF-A0ABD1C217-F1
#
_entry.id   AF-A0ABD1C217-F1
#
_cell.length_a   1.000
_cell.length_b   1.000
_cell.length_c   1.000
_cell.angle_alpha   90.00
_cell.angle_beta   90.00
_cell.angle_gamma   90.00
#
_symmetry.space_group_name_H-M   'P 1'
#
loop_
_entity.id
_entity.type
_entity.pdbx_description
1 polymer ?
#
loop_
_entity_poly.entity_id
_entity_poly.type
_entity_poly.pdbx_seq_one_letter_code
_entity_poly.pdbx_strand_id
1 'polypeptide(L)'
;MYCTRGHVFSRKSTTIVRKTVNYGVLVKTPSVDYYGEISDIIEVEYPGLANLKCVMFICEWYDPTYGQGMKVTKFGVTHINSSRRLGKYDPFILASQADQVCYLPYPRVVNINNPWISVTQINPRSRIA
;
A
#
# COMPACT_ATOMS: atom_id res chain seq x y z
N MET A 1 -13.97 4.53 0.71
CA MET A 1 -13.28 4.06 -0.51
C MET A 1 -12.93 5.31 -1.30
N TYR A 2 -11.74 5.38 -1.90
CA TYR A 2 -11.28 6.56 -2.64
C TYR A 2 -10.69 6.13 -3.97
N CYS A 3 -10.95 6.87 -5.04
CA CYS A 3 -10.49 6.54 -6.39
C CYS A 3 -9.64 7.68 -6.93
N THR A 4 -8.46 7.36 -7.46
CA THR A 4 -7.55 8.34 -8.05
C THR A 4 -6.66 7.67 -9.08
N ARG A 5 -6.39 8.35 -10.21
CA ARG A 5 -5.49 7.88 -11.27
C ARG A 5 -5.78 6.44 -11.78
N GLY A 6 -7.04 5.99 -11.72
CA GLY A 6 -7.46 4.64 -12.13
C GLY A 6 -7.22 3.54 -11.06
N HIS A 7 -6.77 3.92 -9.86
CA HIS A 7 -6.69 3.07 -8.69
C HIS A 7 -7.91 3.24 -7.80
N VAL A 8 -8.24 2.18 -7.05
CA VAL A 8 -9.32 2.17 -6.06
C VAL A 8 -8.72 1.77 -4.73
N PHE A 9 -8.78 2.66 -3.75
CA PHE A 9 -8.25 2.47 -2.42
C PHE A 9 -9.35 2.30 -1.37
N SER A 10 -9.11 1.45 -0.39
CA SER A 10 -10.00 1.25 0.76
C SER A 10 -9.20 1.17 2.04
N ARG A 11 -9.77 1.64 3.15
CA ARG A 11 -9.26 1.37 4.49
C ARG A 11 -9.22 -0.15 4.75
N LYS A 12 -8.15 -0.62 5.39
CA LYS A 12 -8.04 -1.97 5.93
C LYS A 12 -9.13 -2.18 6.98
N SER A 13 -10.06 -3.09 6.72
CA SER A 13 -11.11 -3.48 7.67
C SER A 13 -10.68 -4.79 8.34
N THR A 14 -10.49 -4.74 9.66
CA THR A 14 -10.11 -5.91 10.47
C THR A 14 -11.24 -6.94 10.57
N THR A 15 -12.49 -6.52 10.37
CA THR A 15 -13.69 -7.31 10.66
C THR A 15 -14.20 -8.14 9.48
N ILE A 16 -13.76 -7.86 8.25
CA ILE A 16 -14.33 -8.47 7.04
C ILE A 16 -13.23 -9.17 6.23
N VAL A 17 -13.32 -10.49 6.14
CA VAL A 17 -12.51 -11.28 5.20
C VAL A 17 -13.03 -11.04 3.78
N ARG A 18 -12.40 -10.10 3.07
CA ARG A 18 -12.72 -9.81 1.66
C ARG A 18 -11.91 -10.71 0.73
N LYS A 19 -12.56 -11.24 -0.31
CA LYS A 19 -11.88 -11.98 -1.40
C LYS A 19 -10.87 -11.12 -2.16
N THR A 20 -11.08 -9.80 -2.20
CA THR A 20 -10.19 -8.82 -2.83
C THR A 20 -9.90 -7.68 -1.87
N VAL A 21 -8.63 -7.34 -1.71
CA VAL A 21 -8.16 -6.26 -0.83
C VAL A 21 -7.56 -5.13 -1.65
N ASN A 22 -7.98 -3.90 -1.35
CA ASN A 22 -7.60 -2.69 -2.06
C ASN A 22 -6.94 -1.65 -1.11
N TYR A 23 -6.33 -2.11 -0.03
CA TYR A 23 -5.69 -1.25 0.96
C TYR A 23 -4.17 -1.19 0.82
N GLY A 24 -3.57 -1.98 -0.07
CA GLY A 24 -2.12 -1.98 -0.26
C GLY A 24 -1.66 -0.77 -1.07
N VAL A 25 -0.62 -0.10 -0.58
CA VAL A 25 -0.03 1.09 -1.19
C VAL A 25 1.46 0.90 -1.46
N LEU A 26 1.91 1.50 -2.56
CA LEU A 26 3.31 1.68 -2.92
C LEU A 26 3.56 3.17 -3.16
N VAL A 27 4.64 3.67 -2.56
CA VAL A 27 5.18 5.00 -2.85
C VAL A 27 6.61 4.81 -3.34
N LYS A 28 6.84 5.20 -4.59
CA LYS A 28 8.17 5.18 -5.20
C LYS A 28 8.88 6.49 -4.89
N THR A 29 10.09 6.39 -4.37
CA THR A 29 10.98 7.54 -4.19
C THR A 29 12.28 7.32 -4.97
N PRO A 30 13.10 8.37 -5.19
CA PRO A 30 14.38 8.19 -5.89
C PRO A 30 15.35 7.25 -5.19
N SER A 31 15.19 7.02 -3.88
CA SER A 31 16.11 6.22 -3.07
C SER A 31 15.52 4.88 -2.66
N VAL A 32 14.28 4.86 -2.14
CA VAL A 32 13.67 3.70 -1.50
C VAL A 32 12.18 3.61 -1.81
N ASP A 33 11.72 2.42 -2.15
CA ASP A 33 10.29 2.14 -2.33
C ASP A 33 9.64 1.79 -0.99
N TYR A 34 8.56 2.50 -0.66
CA TYR A 34 7.80 2.27 0.56
C TYR A 34 6.54 1.48 0.24
N TYR A 35 6.34 0.40 0.99
CA TYR A 35 5.16 -0.45 0.88
C TYR A 35 4.40 -0.42 2.19
N GLY A 36 3.08 -0.26 2.11
CA GLY A 36 2.26 -0.15 3.30
C GLY A 36 0.82 -0.60 3.09
N GLU A 37 0.05 -0.47 4.15
CA GLU A 37 -1.39 -0.75 4.18
C GLU A 37 -2.13 0.49 4.68
N ILE A 38 -3.23 0.86 4.03
CA ILE A 38 -4.03 2.02 4.42
C ILE A 38 -4.83 1.69 5.69
N SER A 39 -4.47 2.35 6.79
CA SER A 39 -5.21 2.33 8.05
C SER A 39 -6.35 3.36 8.06
N ASP A 40 -6.19 4.49 7.38
CA ASP A 40 -7.25 5.51 7.25
C ASP A 40 -7.13 6.33 5.95
N ILE A 41 -8.24 6.94 5.54
CA ILE A 41 -8.32 7.91 4.45
C ILE A 41 -8.97 9.18 5.03
N ILE A 42 -8.22 10.27 5.03
CA ILE A 42 -8.67 11.58 5.51
C ILE A 42 -8.89 12.48 4.30
N GLU A 43 -10.06 13.13 4.27
CA GLU A 43 -10.36 14.20 3.32
C GLU A 43 -10.41 15.52 4.08
N VAL A 44 -9.54 16.45 3.68
CA VAL A 44 -9.46 17.80 4.23
C VAL A 44 -10.07 18.75 3.22
N GLU A 45 -11.14 19.42 3.63
CA GLU A 45 -11.78 20.47 2.84
C GLU A 45 -11.21 21.83 3.26
N TYR A 46 -10.69 22.58 2.29
CA TYR A 46 -10.21 23.93 2.52
C TYR A 46 -11.33 24.93 2.18
N PRO A 47 -11.87 25.64 3.18
CA PRO A 47 -12.94 26.61 2.94
C PRO A 47 -12.40 27.78 2.11
N GLY A 48 -13.12 28.13 1.04
CA GLY A 48 -12.76 29.23 0.14
C GLY A 48 -13.53 29.18 -1.18
N LEU A 49 -13.30 30.15 -2.06
CA LEU A 49 -14.00 30.29 -3.34
C LEU A 49 -13.82 29.08 -4.28
N ALA A 50 -12.74 28.31 -4.12
CA ALA A 50 -12.34 27.24 -5.03
C ALA A 50 -12.71 25.82 -4.56
N ASN A 51 -13.42 25.64 -3.44
CA ASN A 51 -13.83 24.32 -2.91
C ASN A 51 -12.72 23.26 -2.99
N LEU A 52 -11.52 23.59 -2.50
CA LEU A 52 -10.35 22.73 -2.61
C LEU A 52 -10.45 21.57 -1.64
N LYS A 53 -10.17 20.36 -2.14
CA LYS A 53 -10.17 19.11 -1.36
C LYS A 53 -8.80 18.46 -1.46
N CYS A 54 -8.23 18.10 -0.31
CA CYS A 54 -7.00 17.33 -0.22
C CYS A 54 -7.32 15.97 0.41
N VAL A 55 -6.87 14.89 -0.22
CA VAL A 55 -7.06 13.54 0.31
C VAL A 55 -5.72 12.93 0.67
N MET A 56 -5.63 12.50 1.92
CA MET A 56 -4.44 11.90 2.51
C MET A 56 -4.75 10.49 2.99
N PHE A 57 -3.76 9.60 2.89
CA PHE A 57 -3.83 8.26 3.47
C PHE A 57 -2.97 8.19 4.71
N ILE A 58 -3.50 7.59 5.77
CA ILE A 58 -2.73 7.10 6.90
C ILE A 58 -2.34 5.67 6.59
N CYS A 59 -1.04 5.39 6.60
CA CYS A 59 -0.50 4.10 6.21
C CYS A 59 0.34 3.47 7.32
N GLU A 60 0.16 2.17 7.51
CA GLU A 60 1.10 1.32 8.24
C GLU A 60 2.16 0.79 7.27
N TRP A 61 3.39 1.28 7.44
CA TRP A 61 4.50 0.98 6.55
C TRP A 61 5.25 -0.29 6.99
N TYR A 62 5.65 -1.11 6.03
CA TYR A 62 6.60 -2.20 6.24
C TYR A 62 8.03 -1.64 6.31
N ASP A 63 8.93 -2.40 6.94
CA ASP A 63 10.36 -2.06 6.98
C ASP A 63 10.93 -2.07 5.54
N PRO A 64 11.43 -0.94 5.01
CA PRO A 64 11.94 -0.87 3.65
C PRO A 64 13.42 -1.30 3.54
N THR A 65 14.04 -1.75 4.63
CA THR A 65 15.44 -2.15 4.64
C THR A 65 15.66 -3.39 3.79
N TYR A 66 16.46 -3.27 2.72
CA TYR A 66 16.79 -4.38 1.83
C TYR A 66 17.51 -5.51 2.59
N GLY A 67 17.08 -6.75 2.35
CA GLY A 67 17.59 -7.95 3.03
C GLY A 67 16.95 -8.25 4.38
N GLN A 68 16.24 -7.29 4.99
CA GLN A 68 15.59 -7.47 6.30
C GLN A 68 14.07 -7.37 6.20
N GLY A 69 13.57 -6.22 5.74
CA GLY A 69 12.17 -5.89 5.62
C GLY A 69 11.62 -6.07 4.21
N MET A 70 12.48 -5.93 3.20
CA MET A 70 12.15 -6.26 1.80
C MET A 70 13.31 -6.96 1.09
N LYS A 71 12.98 -7.73 0.05
CA LYS A 71 13.96 -8.31 -0.87
C LYS A 71 13.37 -8.41 -2.26
N VAL A 72 14.22 -8.34 -3.28
CA VAL A 72 13.81 -8.49 -4.68
C VAL A 72 14.50 -9.74 -5.23
N THR A 73 13.73 -10.61 -5.88
CA THR A 73 14.29 -11.81 -6.53
C THR A 73 15.06 -11.43 -7.79
N LYS A 74 15.86 -12.36 -8.31
CA LYS A 74 16.54 -12.21 -9.61
C LYS A 74 15.56 -11.96 -10.77
N PHE A 75 14.29 -12.30 -10.60
CA PHE A 75 13.22 -12.11 -11.59
C PHE A 75 12.39 -10.84 -11.36
N GLY A 76 12.83 -9.94 -10.47
CA GLY A 76 12.14 -8.68 -10.19
C GLY A 76 10.90 -8.79 -9.29
N VAL A 77 10.61 -9.97 -8.73
CA VAL A 77 9.51 -10.13 -7.77
C VAL A 77 9.94 -9.58 -6.41
N THR A 78 9.19 -8.60 -5.90
CA THR A 78 9.40 -8.02 -4.57
C THR A 78 8.71 -8.87 -3.50
N HIS A 79 9.43 -9.11 -2.42
CA HIS A 79 8.93 -9.75 -1.22
C HIS A 79 9.11 -8.84 -0.02
N ILE A 80 8.11 -8.85 0.86
CA ILE A 80 8.10 -8.05 2.08
C ILE A 80 8.02 -8.98 3.28
N ASN A 81 8.69 -8.59 4.35
CA ASN A 81 8.61 -9.24 5.64
C ASN A 81 7.43 -8.65 6.44
N SER A 82 6.31 -9.37 6.47
CA SER A 82 5.07 -8.93 7.11
C SER A 82 5.17 -8.75 8.63
N SER A 83 6.16 -9.34 9.30
CA SER A 83 6.37 -9.19 10.75
C SER A 83 7.16 -7.94 11.11
N ARG A 84 7.73 -7.22 10.13
CA ARG A 84 8.52 -6.01 10.35
C ARG A 84 7.77 -4.79 9.85
N ARG A 85 7.66 -3.80 10.72
CA ARG A 85 7.06 -2.50 10.42
C ARG A 85 8.12 -1.41 10.51
N LEU A 86 7.99 -0.41 9.65
CA LEU A 86 8.74 0.82 9.81
C LEU A 86 8.21 1.52 11.07
N GLY A 87 9.13 1.95 11.94
CA GLY A 87 8.80 2.52 13.26
C GLY A 87 8.16 3.92 13.18
N LYS A 88 8.48 4.80 14.14
CA LYS A 88 7.96 6.18 14.26
C LYS A 88 8.43 7.07 13.09
N TYR A 89 7.91 6.85 11.89
CA TYR A 89 7.99 7.75 10.76
C TYR A 89 6.61 8.34 10.45
N ASP A 90 6.59 9.40 9.64
CA ASP A 90 5.37 10.05 9.17
C ASP A 90 4.47 9.03 8.42
N PRO A 91 3.26 8.71 8.94
CA PRO A 91 2.38 7.73 8.32
C PRO A 91 1.56 8.32 7.16
N PHE A 92 1.68 9.62 6.85
CA PHE A 92 0.81 10.30 5.91
C PHE A 92 1.40 10.38 4.51
N ILE A 93 0.57 10.13 3.50
CA ILE A 93 0.88 10.39 2.09
C ILE A 93 -0.30 11.06 1.40
N LEU A 94 -0.04 11.83 0.34
CA LEU A 94 -1.12 12.30 -0.53
C LEU A 94 -1.65 11.12 -1.35
N ALA A 95 -2.96 11.05 -1.52
CA ALA A 95 -3.57 9.99 -2.32
C ALA A 95 -3.08 10.00 -3.78
N SER A 96 -2.66 11.15 -4.30
CA SER A 96 -2.09 11.29 -5.64
C SER A 96 -0.71 10.64 -5.80
N GLN A 97 0.01 10.42 -4.70
CA GLN A 97 1.36 9.83 -4.69
C GLN A 97 1.34 8.30 -4.55
N ALA A 98 0.18 7.72 -4.23
CA ALA A 98 0.05 6.29 -3.98
C ALA A 98 -0.26 5.51 -5.27
N ASP A 99 0.53 4.47 -5.53
CA ASP A 99 0.18 3.39 -6.45
C ASP A 99 -0.45 2.22 -5.67
N GLN A 100 -1.31 1.46 -6.33
CA GLN A 100 -1.98 0.31 -5.69
C GLN A 100 -1.14 -0.97 -5.81
N VAL A 101 -1.01 -1.72 -4.71
CA VAL A 101 -0.37 -3.04 -4.68
C VAL A 101 -1.27 -4.08 -4.02
N CYS A 102 -1.03 -5.34 -4.36
CA CYS A 102 -1.62 -6.50 -3.72
C CYS A 102 -0.56 -7.32 -3.00
N TYR A 103 -0.88 -7.75 -1.77
CA TYR A 103 -0.05 -8.61 -0.95
C TYR A 103 -0.55 -10.06 -1.05
N LEU A 104 0.32 -10.96 -1.50
CA LEU A 104 0.00 -12.35 -1.77
C LEU A 104 0.84 -13.25 -0.85
N PRO A 105 0.21 -14.06 0.03
CA PRO A 105 0.94 -15.06 0.79
C PRO A 105 1.50 -16.12 -0.17
N TYR A 106 2.63 -16.73 0.19
CA TYR A 106 3.18 -17.80 -0.64
C TYR A 106 2.26 -19.02 -0.63
N PRO A 107 1.88 -19.55 -1.80
CA PRO A 107 0.93 -20.67 -1.90
C PRO A 107 1.49 -22.01 -1.42
N ARG A 108 2.80 -22.12 -1.15
CA ARG A 108 3.49 -23.38 -0.83
C ARG A 108 4.45 -23.24 0.34
N VAL A 109 3.95 -22.83 1.50
CA VAL A 109 4.76 -22.90 2.73
C VAL A 109 4.24 -24.02 3.60
N VAL A 110 5.04 -25.07 3.72
CA VAL A 110 4.87 -26.18 4.69
C VAL A 110 5.03 -25.67 6.13
N ASN A 111 5.67 -24.51 6.31
CA ASN A 111 5.78 -23.77 7.56
C ASN A 111 4.77 -22.61 7.62
N ILE A 112 3.80 -22.72 8.52
CA ILE A 112 2.74 -21.73 8.76
C ILE A 112 3.30 -20.36 9.18
N ASN A 113 4.56 -20.30 9.64
CA ASN A 113 5.17 -19.11 10.26
C ASN A 113 6.16 -18.33 9.37
N ASN A 114 6.16 -18.52 8.05
CA ASN A 114 7.03 -17.71 7.18
C ASN A 114 6.47 -16.29 7.03
N PRO A 115 7.17 -15.24 7.50
CA PRO A 115 6.64 -13.88 7.47
C PRO A 115 6.78 -13.21 6.09
N TRP A 116 7.41 -13.87 5.12
CA TRP A 116 7.61 -13.30 3.80
C TRP A 116 6.35 -13.43 2.93
N ILE A 117 5.91 -12.31 2.36
CA ILE A 117 4.79 -12.22 1.42
C ILE A 117 5.27 -11.63 0.09
N SER A 118 4.64 -12.02 -1.02
CA SER A 118 4.92 -11.46 -2.34
C SER A 118 4.07 -10.22 -2.59
N VAL A 119 4.63 -9.26 -3.31
CA VAL A 119 3.95 -8.01 -3.66
C VAL A 119 3.78 -7.94 -5.17
N THR A 120 2.62 -7.49 -5.61
CA THR A 120 2.34 -7.24 -7.02
C THR A 120 1.71 -5.88 -7.20
N GLN A 121 2.34 -5.03 -8.02
CA GLN A 121 1.76 -3.74 -8.41
C GLN A 121 0.53 -3.97 -9.29
N ILE A 122 -0.56 -3.29 -8.96
CA ILE A 122 -1.81 -3.34 -9.71
C ILE A 122 -1.80 -2.21 -10.71
N ASN A 123 -1.92 -2.56 -11.99
CA ASN A 123 -2.06 -1.55 -13.05
C ASN A 123 -3.40 -0.81 -12.88
N PRO A 124 -3.41 0.53 -13.04
CA PRO A 124 -4.64 1.30 -12.97
C PRO A 124 -5.60 0.78 -14.03
N ARG A 125 -6.87 0.58 -13.64
CA ARG A 125 -7.90 0.22 -14.61
C ARG A 125 -8.25 1.50 -15.35
N SER A 126 -8.04 1.54 -16.66
CA SER A 126 -8.55 2.63 -17.48
C SER A 126 -10.06 2.74 -17.25
N ARG A 127 -10.55 3.94 -16.96
CA ARG A 127 -11.97 4.21 -17.06
C ARG A 127 -12.26 4.26 -18.56
N ILE A 128 -12.90 3.23 -19.10
CA ILE A 128 -13.58 3.37 -20.39
C ILE A 128 -14.64 4.44 -20.12
N ALA A 129 -14.37 5.64 -20.63
CA ALA A 129 -15.32 6.74 -20.62
C ALA A 129 -16.38 6.50 -21.70
#